data_AF-A0A8I2ZJ45-F1
#
_entry.id   AF-A0A8I2ZJ45-F1
#
_cell.length_a   1.000
_cell.length_b   1.000
_cell.length_c   1.000
_cell.angle_alpha   90.00
_cell.angle_beta   90.00
_cell.angle_gamma   90.00
#
_symmetry.space_group_name_H-M   'P 1'
#
loop_
_entity.id
_entity.type
_entity.pdbx_description
1 polymer ?
#
loop_
_entity_poly.entity_id
_entity_poly.type
_entity_poly.pdbx_seq_one_letter_code
_entity_poly.pdbx_strand_id
1 'polypeptide(L)'
;MGSENQQYVVEDEIAAFFSKTSIPRASCDALARELVDGDQVVPVAVQGACSYTVYAGPNLGHIVQFRLKTLGLKVETAALARQVFNTLAPDVSFKQQLGEDCTIPGREPLLVYVMAQNSPERKACRKNLMQDVARFFALAWKAPQEVGRTDCDCMAEIFQKELQMLLIALPDQLHPIIRATWKRSHAICLMSKLDLRKGRIRYEDYDDLARLFWETLSGEVGGLRDNTTMSIKAAMVLGLLRSRGFTSRLANEPEARPIRNDDSGRYNMMILDGLLLNPATRFEGLEEWLNGMDTEHE
;
A
#
# COMPACT_ATOMS: atom_id res chain seq x y z
N MET A 1 23.75 15.25 13.29
CA MET A 1 22.60 16.12 12.99
C MET A 1 21.63 15.29 12.19
N GLY A 2 20.58 14.80 12.85
CA GLY A 2 19.63 13.88 12.23
C GLY A 2 18.82 14.63 11.18
N SER A 3 18.79 14.10 9.95
CA SER A 3 17.72 14.45 9.02
C SER A 3 16.44 14.00 9.69
N GLU A 4 15.64 14.95 10.17
CA GLU A 4 14.27 14.71 10.58
C GLU A 4 13.58 13.92 9.46
N ASN A 5 12.85 12.88 9.85
CA ASN A 5 12.10 12.02 8.95
C ASN A 5 11.13 12.94 8.18
N GLN A 6 11.47 13.30 6.94
CA GLN A 6 10.76 14.34 6.20
C GLN A 6 9.37 13.82 5.89
N GLN A 7 8.41 14.23 6.71
CA GLN A 7 7.01 13.86 6.59
C GLN A 7 6.55 14.26 5.20
N TYR A 8 6.02 13.32 4.41
CA TYR A 8 5.53 13.60 3.07
C TYR A 8 4.52 14.73 3.10
N VAL A 9 4.69 15.70 2.21
CA VAL A 9 3.80 16.82 2.02
C VAL A 9 3.26 16.74 0.60
N VAL A 10 1.97 16.48 0.43
CA VAL A 10 1.36 16.39 -0.92
C VAL A 10 1.64 17.62 -1.77
N GLU A 11 1.70 18.81 -1.16
CA GLU A 11 1.98 20.06 -1.87
C GLU A 11 3.40 20.10 -2.42
N ASP A 12 4.38 19.49 -1.74
CA ASP A 12 5.75 19.39 -2.24
C ASP A 12 5.83 18.44 -3.45
N GLU A 13 5.10 17.32 -3.41
CA GLU A 13 5.01 16.40 -4.56
C GLU A 13 4.25 17.01 -5.73
N ILE A 14 3.17 17.76 -5.45
CA ILE A 14 2.44 18.52 -6.45
C ILE A 14 3.39 19.53 -7.09
N ALA A 15 4.13 20.31 -6.29
CA ALA A 15 5.11 21.27 -6.79
C ALA A 15 6.23 20.59 -7.60
N ALA A 16 6.73 19.45 -7.13
CA ALA A 16 7.73 18.65 -7.84
C ALA A 16 7.21 18.12 -9.18
N PHE A 17 5.95 17.69 -9.26
CA PHE A 17 5.32 17.33 -10.52
C PHE A 17 5.20 18.55 -11.45
N PHE A 18 4.70 19.68 -10.96
CA PHE A 18 4.50 20.89 -11.76
C PHE A 18 5.81 21.54 -12.20
N SER A 19 6.96 21.20 -11.59
CA SER A 19 8.27 21.60 -12.11
C SER A 19 8.61 20.96 -13.48
N LYS A 20 7.96 19.84 -13.83
CA LYS A 20 8.18 19.04 -15.05
C LYS A 20 7.23 19.41 -16.21
N THR A 21 6.41 20.45 -16.04
CA THR A 21 5.48 20.91 -17.06
C THR A 21 5.36 22.44 -17.01
N SER A 22 5.00 23.05 -18.13
CA SER A 22 4.69 24.49 -18.18
C SER A 22 3.24 24.79 -17.83
N ILE A 23 2.41 23.76 -17.65
CA ILE A 23 0.98 23.91 -17.36
C ILE A 23 0.79 24.20 -15.87
N PRO A 24 0.11 25.30 -15.49
CA PRO A 24 -0.12 25.61 -14.10
C PRO A 24 -1.22 24.72 -13.50
N ARG A 25 -1.10 24.42 -12.21
CA ARG A 25 -2.11 23.65 -11.45
C ARG A 25 -3.52 24.18 -11.62
N ALA A 26 -3.71 25.49 -11.60
CA ALA A 26 -5.03 26.11 -11.76
C ALA A 26 -5.71 25.73 -13.09
N SER A 27 -4.95 25.56 -14.18
CA SER A 27 -5.48 25.10 -15.46
C SER A 27 -5.90 23.62 -15.41
N CYS A 28 -5.12 22.78 -14.73
CA CYS A 28 -5.52 21.39 -14.47
C CYS A 28 -6.81 21.32 -13.65
N ASP A 29 -6.89 22.07 -12.55
CA ASP A 29 -8.07 22.07 -11.68
C ASP A 29 -9.31 22.63 -12.41
N ALA A 30 -9.16 23.68 -13.22
CA ALA A 30 -10.26 24.20 -14.05
C ALA A 30 -10.75 23.15 -15.06
N LEU A 31 -9.84 22.50 -15.78
CA LEU A 31 -10.19 21.45 -16.73
C LEU A 31 -10.82 20.24 -16.04
N ALA A 32 -10.38 19.89 -14.83
CA ALA A 32 -11.00 18.82 -14.07
C ALA A 32 -12.47 19.13 -13.74
N ARG A 33 -12.79 20.37 -13.36
CA ARG A 33 -14.19 20.80 -13.14
C ARG A 33 -15.04 20.69 -14.39
N GLU A 34 -14.51 21.14 -15.52
CA GLU A 34 -15.19 21.13 -16.81
C GLU A 34 -15.46 19.69 -17.29
N LEU A 35 -14.48 18.79 -17.19
CA LEU A 35 -14.57 17.44 -17.74
C LEU A 35 -15.58 16.53 -17.04
N VAL A 36 -15.88 16.76 -15.76
CA VAL A 36 -16.73 15.88 -14.96
C VAL A 36 -17.86 16.61 -14.23
N ASP A 37 -18.17 17.83 -14.66
CA ASP A 37 -19.29 18.66 -14.20
C ASP A 37 -19.38 18.75 -12.67
N GLY A 38 -18.44 19.47 -12.06
CA GLY A 38 -18.46 19.68 -10.62
C GLY A 38 -17.63 20.88 -10.14
N ASP A 39 -18.06 21.48 -9.03
CA ASP A 39 -17.43 22.70 -8.48
C ASP A 39 -16.16 22.43 -7.68
N GLN A 40 -16.05 21.23 -7.11
CA GLN A 40 -14.98 20.85 -6.20
C GLN A 40 -13.92 19.98 -6.89
N VAL A 41 -12.66 20.32 -6.65
CA VAL A 41 -11.49 19.52 -7.03
C VAL A 41 -10.64 19.31 -5.80
N VAL A 42 -10.38 18.06 -5.46
CA VAL A 42 -9.57 17.69 -4.29
C VAL A 42 -8.40 16.84 -4.76
N PRO A 43 -7.14 17.29 -4.58
CA PRO A 43 -5.99 16.44 -4.85
C PRO A 43 -6.09 15.14 -4.08
N VAL A 44 -5.80 14.02 -4.74
CA VAL A 44 -5.70 12.75 -4.02
C VAL A 44 -4.56 12.87 -3.00
N ALA A 45 -4.70 12.20 -1.87
CA ALA A 45 -3.75 12.33 -0.76
C ALA A 45 -2.32 11.86 -1.11
N VAL A 46 -2.18 11.05 -2.18
CA VAL A 46 -0.88 10.65 -2.76
C VAL A 46 -0.79 10.92 -4.24
N GLN A 47 0.17 11.75 -4.60
CA GLN A 47 0.54 12.00 -5.97
C GLN A 47 1.57 11.00 -6.48
N GLY A 48 1.50 10.73 -7.77
CA GLY A 48 2.53 9.96 -8.46
C GLY A 48 3.64 10.87 -8.97
N ALA A 49 4.88 10.40 -8.99
CA ALA A 49 6.02 11.18 -9.47
C ALA A 49 5.87 11.69 -10.92
N CYS A 50 5.00 11.06 -11.71
CA CYS A 50 4.73 11.39 -13.11
C CYS A 50 3.27 11.79 -13.38
N SER A 51 2.48 12.04 -12.34
CA SER A 51 1.08 12.41 -12.52
C SER A 51 0.52 13.25 -11.38
N TYR A 52 -0.19 14.31 -11.73
CA TYR A 52 -1.12 15.00 -10.84
C TYR A 52 -2.51 14.37 -10.94
N THR A 53 -3.09 13.96 -9.82
CA THR A 53 -4.38 13.26 -9.74
C THR A 53 -5.30 13.94 -8.74
N VAL A 54 -6.55 14.11 -9.13
CA VAL A 54 -7.58 14.77 -8.31
C VAL A 54 -8.87 13.96 -8.33
N TYR A 55 -9.63 14.07 -7.25
CA TYR A 55 -11.05 13.74 -7.23
C TYR A 55 -11.87 14.96 -7.66
N ALA A 56 -12.87 14.74 -8.50
CA ALA A 56 -13.75 15.79 -9.03
C ALA A 56 -15.14 15.24 -9.39
N GLY A 57 -16.04 16.14 -9.79
CA GLY A 57 -17.42 15.81 -10.20
C GLY A 57 -18.37 15.58 -9.01
N PRO A 58 -19.63 15.19 -9.27
CA PRO A 58 -20.62 14.99 -8.23
C PRO A 58 -20.14 14.00 -7.17
N ASN A 59 -20.21 14.40 -5.90
CA ASN A 59 -19.72 13.61 -4.75
C ASN A 59 -18.26 13.16 -4.86
N LEU A 60 -17.42 13.86 -5.63
CA LEU A 60 -16.01 13.46 -5.87
C LEU A 60 -15.89 12.06 -6.52
N GLY A 61 -16.92 11.64 -7.26
CA GLY A 61 -17.06 10.31 -7.85
C GLY A 61 -16.22 10.04 -9.09
N HIS A 62 -15.45 11.02 -9.58
CA HIS A 62 -14.53 10.85 -10.69
C HIS A 62 -13.08 11.12 -10.27
N ILE A 63 -12.17 10.41 -10.91
CA ILE A 63 -10.73 10.59 -10.77
C ILE A 63 -10.23 11.18 -12.08
N VAL A 64 -9.68 12.38 -12.03
CA VAL A 64 -9.03 13.03 -13.17
C VAL A 64 -7.53 12.97 -12.94
N GLN A 65 -6.80 12.41 -13.90
CA GLN A 65 -5.36 12.24 -13.83
C GLN A 65 -4.67 12.92 -15.01
N PHE A 66 -3.72 13.79 -14.69
CA PHE A 66 -2.86 14.53 -15.60
C PHE A 66 -1.47 13.89 -15.58
N ARG A 67 -1.00 13.36 -16.71
CA ARG A 67 0.27 12.62 -16.79
C ARG A 67 1.22 13.29 -17.76
N LEU A 68 2.53 13.21 -17.48
CA LEU A 68 3.55 13.60 -18.46
C LEU A 68 3.38 12.77 -19.73
N LYS A 69 3.51 13.40 -20.91
CA LYS A 69 3.28 12.77 -22.22
C LYS A 69 4.08 11.47 -22.40
N THR A 70 5.37 11.49 -22.05
CA THR A 70 6.26 10.31 -22.11
C THR A 70 5.80 9.14 -21.23
N LEU A 71 5.00 9.41 -20.20
CA LEU A 71 4.52 8.43 -19.22
C LEU A 71 2.99 8.28 -19.25
N GLY A 72 2.38 8.54 -20.41
CA GLY A 72 0.96 8.33 -20.67
C GLY A 72 0.49 6.90 -20.41
N LEU A 73 -0.79 6.75 -20.07
CA LEU A 73 -1.40 5.42 -19.97
C LEU A 73 -1.57 4.84 -21.38
N LYS A 74 -1.26 3.55 -21.52
CA LYS A 74 -1.59 2.77 -22.70
C LYS A 74 -3.09 2.48 -22.69
N VAL A 75 -3.88 3.29 -23.40
CA VAL A 75 -5.35 3.22 -23.39
C VAL A 75 -5.82 1.85 -23.89
N GLU A 76 -5.09 1.23 -24.81
CA GLU A 76 -5.36 -0.10 -25.34
C GLU A 76 -5.25 -1.17 -24.25
N THR A 77 -4.29 -1.03 -23.32
CA THR A 77 -4.15 -1.94 -22.18
C THR A 77 -5.31 -1.78 -21.21
N ALA A 78 -5.74 -0.54 -20.95
CA ALA A 78 -6.90 -0.28 -20.09
C ALA A 78 -8.19 -0.80 -20.73
N ALA A 79 -8.39 -0.59 -22.03
CA ALA A 79 -9.52 -1.10 -22.80
C ALA A 79 -9.54 -2.63 -22.82
N LEU A 80 -8.39 -3.28 -23.04
CA LEU A 80 -8.27 -4.73 -22.98
C LEU A 80 -8.58 -5.26 -21.58
N ALA A 81 -8.06 -4.62 -20.52
CA ALA A 81 -8.38 -4.98 -19.15
C ALA A 81 -9.89 -4.84 -18.88
N ARG A 82 -10.53 -3.79 -19.41
CA ARG A 82 -11.99 -3.62 -19.32
C ARG A 82 -12.76 -4.69 -20.10
N GLN A 83 -12.28 -5.08 -21.27
CA GLN A 83 -12.88 -6.16 -22.05
C GLN A 83 -12.79 -7.52 -21.34
N VAL A 84 -11.64 -7.82 -20.74
CA VAL A 84 -11.37 -9.12 -20.08
C VAL A 84 -12.01 -9.20 -18.70
N PHE A 85 -11.89 -8.14 -17.89
CA PHE A 85 -12.29 -8.14 -16.48
C PHE A 85 -13.59 -7.35 -16.22
N ASN A 86 -14.19 -6.75 -17.24
CA ASN A 86 -15.45 -6.01 -17.17
C ASN A 86 -15.45 -4.97 -16.02
N THR A 87 -16.45 -5.00 -15.14
CA THR A 87 -16.63 -4.02 -14.05
C THR A 87 -15.49 -4.01 -13.03
N LEU A 88 -14.66 -5.06 -12.99
CA LEU A 88 -13.50 -5.18 -12.09
C LEU A 88 -12.34 -4.29 -12.52
N ALA A 89 -12.20 -3.99 -13.81
CA ALA A 89 -11.24 -3.01 -14.29
C ALA A 89 -11.82 -1.58 -14.24
N PRO A 90 -11.00 -0.55 -13.96
CA PRO A 90 -11.43 0.84 -14.10
C PRO A 90 -11.88 1.11 -15.54
N ASP A 91 -12.93 1.92 -15.68
CA ASP A 91 -13.22 2.53 -16.98
C ASP A 91 -12.31 3.75 -17.10
N VAL A 92 -11.49 3.78 -18.14
CA VAL A 92 -10.44 4.79 -18.35
C VAL A 92 -10.67 5.45 -19.69
N SER A 93 -10.90 6.76 -19.68
CA SER A 93 -11.12 7.55 -20.89
C SER A 93 -10.03 8.60 -21.05
N PHE A 94 -9.32 8.56 -22.17
CA PHE A 94 -8.47 9.68 -22.59
C PHE A 94 -9.37 10.84 -23.05
N LYS A 95 -9.05 12.06 -22.61
CA LYS A 95 -9.83 13.25 -22.94
C LYS A 95 -9.09 14.13 -23.93
N GLN A 96 -7.93 14.62 -23.54
CA GLN A 96 -7.14 15.54 -24.37
C GLN A 96 -5.69 15.63 -23.91
N GLN A 97 -4.86 16.24 -24.76
CA GLN A 97 -3.59 16.80 -24.37
C GLN A 97 -3.81 18.25 -23.90
N LEU A 98 -3.18 18.62 -22.79
CA LEU A 98 -3.15 19.97 -22.25
C LEU A 98 -1.73 20.52 -22.40
N GLY A 99 -1.61 21.59 -23.18
CA GLY A 99 -0.33 22.17 -23.58
C GLY A 99 0.18 21.67 -24.92
N GLU A 100 1.03 22.47 -25.54
CA GLU A 100 1.75 22.11 -26.76
C GLU A 100 3.06 21.38 -26.43
N ASP A 101 3.58 20.65 -27.42
CA ASP A 101 4.89 20.03 -27.31
C ASP A 101 5.95 21.13 -27.14
N CYS A 102 6.51 21.24 -25.94
CA CYS A 102 7.48 22.26 -25.60
C CYS A 102 8.86 21.91 -26.18
N THR A 103 9.58 22.91 -26.65
CA THR A 103 10.99 22.78 -27.06
C THR A 103 11.96 22.87 -25.87
N ILE A 104 11.47 23.24 -24.69
CA ILE A 104 12.26 23.36 -23.46
C ILE A 104 12.57 21.96 -22.91
N PRO A 105 13.85 21.57 -22.78
CA PRO A 105 14.23 20.27 -22.24
C PRO A 105 13.67 20.05 -20.83
N GLY A 106 13.08 18.88 -20.59
CA GLY A 106 12.57 18.48 -19.27
C GLY A 106 11.17 19.01 -18.91
N ARG A 107 10.49 19.72 -19.82
CA ARG A 107 9.08 20.08 -19.66
C ARG A 107 8.22 19.45 -20.74
N GLU A 108 7.13 18.82 -20.32
CA GLU A 108 6.24 18.11 -21.22
C GLU A 108 4.79 18.61 -21.09
N PRO A 109 3.98 18.51 -22.16
CA PRO A 109 2.55 18.66 -22.04
C PRO A 109 1.94 17.49 -21.25
N LEU A 110 0.68 17.67 -20.84
CA LEU A 110 -0.02 16.71 -20.00
C LEU A 110 -1.08 15.96 -20.78
N LEU A 111 -1.12 14.64 -20.64
CA LEU A 111 -2.22 13.81 -21.13
C LEU A 111 -3.26 13.64 -20.01
N VAL A 112 -4.53 13.91 -20.34
CA VAL A 112 -5.62 13.96 -19.37
C VAL A 112 -6.50 12.73 -19.51
N TYR A 113 -6.70 12.03 -18.39
CA TYR A 113 -7.52 10.83 -18.29
C TYR A 113 -8.60 11.00 -17.23
N VAL A 114 -9.79 10.49 -17.51
CA VAL A 114 -10.91 10.44 -16.55
C VAL A 114 -11.25 9.00 -16.27
N MET A 115 -11.42 8.69 -14.99
CA MET A 115 -11.76 7.37 -14.48
C MET A 115 -12.92 7.48 -13.50
N ALA A 116 -13.84 6.51 -13.52
CA ALA A 116 -14.90 6.43 -12.52
C ALA A 116 -14.35 5.87 -11.19
N GLN A 117 -14.71 6.51 -10.07
CA GLN A 117 -14.41 6.04 -8.73
C GLN A 117 -15.12 4.69 -8.45
N ASN A 118 -14.77 4.03 -7.36
CA ASN A 118 -15.26 2.71 -7.00
C ASN A 118 -16.80 2.65 -6.95
N SER A 119 -17.41 1.88 -7.86
CA SER A 119 -18.84 1.61 -7.82
C SER A 119 -19.22 0.66 -6.65
N PRO A 120 -20.49 0.62 -6.23
CA PRO A 120 -20.98 -0.34 -5.23
C PRO A 120 -20.65 -1.80 -5.59
N GLU A 121 -20.69 -2.16 -6.87
CA GLU A 121 -20.31 -3.49 -7.35
C GLU A 121 -18.84 -3.78 -7.06
N ARG A 122 -17.93 -2.80 -7.26
CA ARG A 122 -16.51 -2.97 -6.91
C ARG A 122 -16.30 -3.11 -5.40
N LYS A 123 -17.10 -2.43 -4.57
CA LYS A 123 -17.09 -2.63 -3.11
C LYS A 123 -17.51 -4.07 -2.77
N ALA A 124 -18.57 -4.59 -3.40
CA ALA A 124 -19.01 -5.97 -3.22
C ALA A 124 -17.97 -6.99 -3.69
N CYS A 125 -17.30 -6.78 -4.82
CA CYS A 125 -16.24 -7.65 -5.30
C CYS A 125 -15.05 -7.72 -4.33
N ARG A 126 -14.69 -6.62 -3.65
CA ARG A 126 -13.65 -6.65 -2.61
C ARG A 126 -14.06 -7.53 -1.43
N LYS A 127 -15.33 -7.49 -1.02
CA LYS A 127 -15.86 -8.37 0.04
C LYS A 127 -15.71 -9.84 -0.34
N ASN A 128 -16.15 -10.21 -1.54
CA ASN A 128 -16.00 -11.58 -2.05
C ASN A 128 -14.52 -12.00 -2.10
N LEU A 129 -13.65 -11.16 -2.66
CA LEU A 129 -12.21 -11.42 -2.72
C LEU A 129 -11.63 -11.68 -1.32
N MET A 130 -11.99 -10.87 -0.32
CA MET A 130 -11.49 -11.05 1.03
C MET A 130 -11.98 -12.34 1.69
N GLN A 131 -13.24 -12.73 1.43
CA GLN A 131 -13.77 -14.01 1.89
C GLN A 131 -13.07 -15.19 1.19
N ASP A 132 -12.85 -15.10 -0.11
CA ASP A 132 -12.20 -16.17 -0.88
C ASP A 132 -10.73 -16.34 -0.48
N VAL A 133 -10.03 -15.24 -0.21
CA VAL A 133 -8.67 -15.27 0.36
C VAL A 133 -8.69 -15.91 1.76
N ALA A 134 -9.67 -15.59 2.61
CA ALA A 134 -9.82 -16.22 3.93
C ALA A 134 -10.06 -17.73 3.81
N ARG A 135 -10.96 -18.15 2.91
CA ARG A 135 -11.23 -19.57 2.61
C ARG A 135 -9.99 -20.28 2.08
N PHE A 136 -9.24 -19.64 1.20
CA PHE A 136 -7.99 -20.19 0.68
C PHE A 136 -6.99 -20.49 1.80
N PHE A 137 -6.82 -19.57 2.76
CA PHE A 137 -5.98 -19.84 3.93
C PHE A 137 -6.56 -20.90 4.86
N ALA A 138 -7.88 -20.95 5.03
CA ALA A 138 -8.52 -21.99 5.81
C ALA A 138 -8.33 -23.39 5.21
N LEU A 139 -8.29 -23.51 3.87
CA LEU A 139 -7.97 -24.78 3.20
C LEU A 139 -6.55 -25.24 3.53
N ALA A 140 -5.56 -24.33 3.48
CA ALA A 140 -4.19 -24.65 3.88
C ALA A 140 -4.10 -25.03 5.37
N TRP A 141 -4.88 -24.38 6.24
CA TRP A 141 -4.96 -24.70 7.66
C TRP A 141 -5.55 -26.10 7.92
N LYS A 142 -6.58 -26.48 7.18
CA LYS A 142 -7.25 -27.79 7.29
C LYS A 142 -6.42 -28.93 6.70
N ALA A 143 -5.48 -28.62 5.81
CA ALA A 143 -4.59 -29.57 5.15
C ALA A 143 -3.11 -29.16 5.32
N PRO A 144 -2.61 -29.08 6.57
CA PRO A 144 -1.24 -28.66 6.82
C PRO A 144 -0.27 -29.66 6.18
N GLN A 145 0.74 -29.14 5.49
CA GLN A 145 1.79 -29.96 4.93
C GLN A 145 2.84 -30.25 6.01
N GLU A 146 3.36 -31.48 6.02
CA GLU A 146 4.50 -31.80 6.87
C GLU A 146 5.74 -31.09 6.34
N VAL A 147 6.31 -30.21 7.17
CA VAL A 147 7.59 -29.55 6.88
C VAL A 147 8.65 -30.22 7.74
N GLY A 148 9.76 -30.62 7.11
CA GLY A 148 10.87 -31.25 7.81
C GLY A 148 11.39 -30.36 8.93
N ARG A 149 11.76 -30.97 10.07
CA ARG A 149 12.24 -30.22 11.24
C ARG A 149 13.46 -29.36 10.90
N THR A 150 14.37 -29.90 10.10
CA THR A 150 15.55 -29.20 9.60
C THR A 150 15.21 -27.96 8.77
N ASP A 151 14.17 -28.03 7.93
CA ASP A 151 13.72 -26.89 7.13
C ASP A 151 13.08 -25.82 8.01
N CYS A 152 12.30 -26.23 9.02
CA CYS A 152 11.74 -25.32 10.02
C CYS A 152 12.83 -24.59 10.82
N ASP A 153 13.84 -25.31 11.29
CA ASP A 153 14.93 -24.74 12.08
C ASP A 153 15.78 -23.79 11.21
N CYS A 154 16.08 -24.17 9.95
CA CYS A 154 16.75 -23.31 8.98
C CYS A 154 15.98 -22.01 8.71
N MET A 155 14.66 -22.10 8.50
CA MET A 155 13.81 -20.93 8.30
C MET A 155 13.76 -20.03 9.53
N ALA A 156 13.72 -20.63 10.73
CA ALA A 156 13.78 -19.88 11.98
C ALA A 156 15.09 -19.11 12.12
N GLU A 157 16.24 -19.74 11.83
CA GLU A 157 17.56 -19.09 11.85
C GLU A 157 17.65 -17.93 10.85
N ILE A 158 17.11 -18.09 9.64
CA ILE A 158 17.07 -17.03 8.62
C ILE A 158 16.26 -15.85 9.14
N PHE A 159 15.05 -16.09 9.66
CA PHE A 159 14.20 -15.02 10.19
C PHE A 159 14.86 -14.32 11.37
N GLN A 160 15.51 -15.08 12.24
CA GLN A 160 16.26 -14.55 13.36
C GLN A 160 17.39 -13.62 12.90
N LYS A 161 18.23 -14.08 11.97
CA LYS A 161 19.32 -13.26 11.41
C LYS A 161 18.77 -11.99 10.77
N GLU A 162 17.69 -12.10 10.01
CA GLU A 162 17.09 -10.95 9.32
C GLU A 162 16.49 -9.94 10.28
N LEU A 163 15.76 -10.37 11.31
CA LEU A 163 15.23 -9.46 12.33
C LEU A 163 16.36 -8.76 13.10
N GLN A 164 17.47 -9.44 13.39
CA GLN A 164 18.65 -8.81 13.99
C GLN A 164 19.27 -7.75 13.08
N MET A 165 19.40 -8.03 11.78
CA MET A 165 19.88 -7.03 10.81
C MET A 165 18.96 -5.80 10.76
N LEU A 166 17.64 -5.99 10.84
CA LEU A 166 16.68 -4.89 10.87
C LEU A 166 16.75 -4.09 12.17
N LEU A 167 16.99 -4.71 13.33
CA LEU A 167 17.21 -4.00 14.59
C LEU A 167 18.44 -3.07 14.53
N ILE A 168 19.46 -3.45 13.76
CA ILE A 168 20.67 -2.62 13.61
C ILE A 168 20.43 -1.47 12.62
N ALA A 169 19.69 -1.74 11.55
CA ALA A 169 19.57 -0.81 10.43
C ALA A 169 18.38 0.15 10.51
N LEU A 170 17.27 -0.28 11.12
CA LEU A 170 16.03 0.50 11.18
C LEU A 170 15.97 1.39 12.43
N PRO A 171 15.20 2.50 12.39
CA PRO A 171 15.04 3.40 13.52
C PRO A 171 14.52 2.72 14.80
N ASP A 172 14.96 3.21 15.96
CA ASP A 172 14.63 2.67 17.29
C ASP A 172 13.11 2.53 17.55
N GLN A 173 12.30 3.38 16.91
CA GLN A 173 10.84 3.36 16.99
C GLN A 173 10.23 2.02 16.51
N LEU A 174 10.89 1.32 15.59
CA LEU A 174 10.45 0.02 15.08
C LEU A 174 10.96 -1.15 15.94
N HIS A 175 11.94 -0.92 16.83
CA HIS A 175 12.57 -2.00 17.60
C HIS A 175 11.60 -2.77 18.50
N PRO A 176 10.66 -2.14 19.22
CA PRO A 176 9.68 -2.88 20.02
C PRO A 176 8.89 -3.89 19.18
N ILE A 177 8.49 -3.49 17.97
CA ILE A 177 7.69 -4.31 17.05
C ILE A 177 8.53 -5.46 16.48
N ILE A 178 9.78 -5.18 16.11
CA ILE A 178 10.71 -6.21 15.61
C ILE A 178 11.00 -7.25 16.72
N ARG A 179 11.22 -6.81 17.97
CA ARG A 179 11.40 -7.70 19.13
C ARG A 179 10.14 -8.48 19.47
N ALA A 180 8.96 -7.88 19.35
CA ALA A 180 7.69 -8.56 19.58
C ALA A 180 7.46 -9.69 18.55
N THR A 181 7.74 -9.38 17.28
CA THR A 181 7.61 -10.30 16.13
C THR A 181 8.42 -11.57 16.35
N TRP A 182 9.65 -11.41 16.87
CA TRP A 182 10.55 -12.51 17.19
C TRP A 182 9.93 -13.59 18.05
N LYS A 183 9.12 -13.21 19.05
CA LYS A 183 8.63 -14.14 20.07
C LYS A 183 7.53 -15.10 19.55
N ARG A 184 6.90 -14.89 18.38
CA ARG A 184 5.59 -15.54 18.05
C ARG A 184 5.31 -15.95 16.57
N SER A 185 6.31 -16.10 15.71
CA SER A 185 6.22 -16.15 14.22
C SER A 185 5.42 -17.29 13.52
N HIS A 186 4.38 -17.01 12.68
CA HIS A 186 4.00 -17.56 11.31
C HIS A 186 3.07 -16.61 10.43
N ALA A 187 3.23 -16.45 9.09
CA ALA A 187 2.96 -15.20 8.29
C ALA A 187 1.79 -15.09 7.26
N ILE A 188 1.28 -13.85 6.92
CA ILE A 188 0.63 -13.35 5.63
C ILE A 188 0.16 -11.85 5.66
N CYS A 189 0.12 -11.03 4.58
CA CYS A 189 -0.66 -9.74 4.57
C CYS A 189 -1.17 -9.28 3.18
N LEU A 190 -2.46 -8.89 3.06
CA LEU A 190 -3.11 -8.52 1.77
C LEU A 190 -4.06 -7.29 1.76
N MET A 191 -4.28 -6.55 2.85
CA MET A 191 -5.55 -5.77 2.99
C MET A 191 -5.55 -4.23 2.84
N SER A 192 -4.51 -3.53 2.39
CA SER A 192 -4.67 -2.06 2.21
C SER A 192 -3.88 -1.41 1.07
N LYS A 193 -4.03 -0.10 0.90
CA LYS A 193 -3.42 0.69 -0.17
C LYS A 193 -2.51 1.77 0.42
N LEU A 194 -1.31 1.91 -0.12
CA LEU A 194 -0.31 2.89 0.35
C LEU A 194 -0.83 4.33 0.20
N ASP A 195 -0.77 5.10 1.29
CA ASP A 195 -0.80 6.55 1.28
C ASP A 195 0.53 7.08 1.83
N LEU A 196 0.97 8.24 1.36
CA LEU A 196 2.31 8.73 1.56
C LEU A 196 2.31 9.89 2.57
N ARG A 197 1.21 10.66 2.73
CA ARG A 197 1.10 11.82 3.66
C ARG A 197 0.80 11.41 5.10
N LYS A 198 0.11 10.29 5.27
CA LYS A 198 -0.25 9.71 6.57
C LYS A 198 0.27 8.28 6.73
N GLY A 199 1.15 7.79 5.86
CA GLY A 199 1.29 6.34 5.71
C GLY A 199 0.01 5.74 5.12
N ARG A 200 -0.29 4.47 5.35
CA ARG A 200 -1.26 3.66 4.57
C ARG A 200 -2.76 4.05 4.73
N ILE A 201 -3.45 4.69 3.77
CA ILE A 201 -4.90 4.95 3.91
C ILE A 201 -5.70 3.65 3.75
N ARG A 202 -6.45 3.32 4.81
CA ARG A 202 -7.49 2.29 4.80
C ARG A 202 -8.57 2.68 3.77
N TYR A 203 -9.03 1.71 2.97
CA TYR A 203 -10.25 1.94 2.18
C TYR A 203 -11.41 2.28 3.13
N GLU A 204 -12.43 3.00 2.67
CA GLU A 204 -13.63 3.31 3.47
C GLU A 204 -14.26 2.04 4.09
N ASP A 205 -14.18 0.92 3.37
CA ASP A 205 -14.67 -0.39 3.79
C ASP A 205 -13.57 -1.27 4.43
N TYR A 206 -12.42 -0.72 4.82
CA TYR A 206 -11.32 -1.52 5.36
C TYR A 206 -11.71 -2.28 6.63
N ASP A 207 -12.32 -1.61 7.61
CA ASP A 207 -12.65 -2.28 8.87
C ASP A 207 -13.71 -3.38 8.64
N ASP A 208 -14.62 -3.16 7.70
CA ASP A 208 -15.55 -4.18 7.21
C ASP A 208 -14.83 -5.36 6.56
N LEU A 209 -13.87 -5.09 5.66
CA LEU A 209 -13.11 -6.11 4.95
C LEU A 209 -12.20 -6.92 5.88
N ALA A 210 -11.55 -6.25 6.84
CA ALA A 210 -10.69 -6.87 7.84
C ALA A 210 -11.50 -7.77 8.77
N ARG A 211 -12.63 -7.27 9.30
CA ARG A 211 -13.56 -8.06 10.10
C ARG A 211 -14.06 -9.26 9.31
N LEU A 212 -14.53 -9.05 8.08
CA LEU A 212 -15.06 -10.10 7.23
C LEU A 212 -14.02 -11.20 6.95
N PHE A 213 -12.77 -10.82 6.72
CA PHE A 213 -11.67 -11.78 6.58
C PHE A 213 -11.49 -12.63 7.84
N TRP A 214 -11.39 -12.01 9.02
CA TRP A 214 -11.16 -12.71 10.27
C TRP A 214 -12.35 -13.57 10.71
N GLU A 215 -13.58 -13.09 10.55
CA GLU A 215 -14.81 -13.86 10.81
C GLU A 215 -14.91 -15.08 9.89
N THR A 216 -14.64 -14.89 8.60
CA THR A 216 -14.65 -15.99 7.62
C THR A 216 -13.57 -17.01 7.95
N LEU A 217 -12.34 -16.58 8.21
CA LEU A 217 -11.24 -17.47 8.54
C LEU A 217 -11.54 -18.25 9.83
N SER A 218 -11.98 -17.57 10.89
CA SER A 218 -12.31 -18.18 12.17
C SER A 218 -13.45 -19.19 12.03
N GLY A 219 -14.53 -18.83 11.34
CA GLY A 219 -15.65 -19.74 11.08
C GLY A 219 -15.23 -20.97 10.28
N GLU A 220 -14.42 -20.78 9.24
CA GLU A 220 -13.95 -21.89 8.40
C GLU A 220 -13.08 -22.88 9.18
N VAL A 221 -12.19 -22.42 10.07
CA VAL A 221 -11.27 -23.31 10.82
C VAL A 221 -11.86 -23.86 12.13
N GLY A 222 -13.14 -23.60 12.42
CA GLY A 222 -13.82 -24.08 13.63
C GLY A 222 -13.54 -23.23 14.89
N GLY A 223 -13.15 -21.97 14.69
CA GLY A 223 -12.80 -21.00 15.73
C GLY A 223 -11.29 -20.80 15.87
N LEU A 224 -10.86 -19.54 16.01
CA LEU A 224 -9.49 -19.18 16.35
C LEU A 224 -9.40 -18.75 17.82
N ARG A 225 -8.43 -19.32 18.55
CA ARG A 225 -8.08 -18.85 19.90
C ARG A 225 -7.26 -17.57 19.80
N ASP A 226 -7.30 -16.72 20.82
CA ASP A 226 -6.59 -15.44 20.86
C ASP A 226 -5.09 -15.58 20.58
N ASN A 227 -4.44 -16.56 21.22
CA ASN A 227 -3.01 -16.83 20.99
C ASN A 227 -2.69 -17.22 19.54
N THR A 228 -3.58 -17.96 18.87
CA THR A 228 -3.41 -18.35 17.47
C THR A 228 -3.58 -17.15 16.55
N THR A 229 -4.62 -16.35 16.78
CA THR A 229 -4.84 -15.09 16.05
C THR A 229 -3.63 -14.16 16.20
N MET A 230 -3.06 -14.06 17.41
CA MET A 230 -1.84 -13.31 17.67
C MET A 230 -0.63 -13.86 16.89
N SER A 231 -0.42 -15.17 16.84
CA SER A 231 0.68 -15.77 16.06
C SER A 231 0.56 -15.48 14.57
N ILE A 232 -0.66 -15.53 14.01
CA ILE A 232 -0.92 -15.17 12.61
C ILE A 232 -0.54 -13.70 12.40
N LYS A 233 -1.09 -12.79 13.21
CA LYS A 233 -0.81 -11.35 13.17
C LYS A 233 0.69 -11.05 13.27
N ALA A 234 1.38 -11.69 14.21
CA ALA A 234 2.80 -11.48 14.47
C ALA A 234 3.64 -11.73 13.22
N ALA A 235 3.29 -12.69 12.38
CA ALA A 235 4.07 -12.91 11.18
C ALA A 235 3.46 -12.38 9.89
N MET A 236 2.23 -11.85 9.92
CA MET A 236 1.89 -10.77 8.98
C MET A 236 2.94 -9.65 9.06
N VAL A 237 3.32 -9.26 10.29
CA VAL A 237 4.38 -8.26 10.54
C VAL A 237 5.74 -8.77 10.09
N LEU A 238 6.12 -10.02 10.41
CA LEU A 238 7.37 -10.63 9.91
C LEU A 238 7.45 -10.58 8.38
N GLY A 239 6.40 -11.02 7.67
CA GLY A 239 6.36 -11.00 6.21
C GLY A 239 6.48 -9.58 5.65
N LEU A 240 5.83 -8.60 6.30
CA LEU A 240 5.97 -7.20 5.94
C LEU A 240 7.42 -6.72 6.11
N LEU A 241 8.03 -6.96 7.27
CA LEU A 241 9.42 -6.59 7.57
C LEU A 241 10.40 -7.23 6.58
N ARG A 242 10.18 -8.50 6.19
CA ARG A 242 11.03 -9.15 5.19
C ARG A 242 10.89 -8.56 3.79
N SER A 243 9.68 -8.18 3.41
CA SER A 243 9.38 -7.67 2.05
C SER A 243 9.72 -6.19 1.88
N ARG A 244 9.64 -5.39 2.95
CA ARG A 244 9.84 -3.93 2.91
C ARG A 244 11.06 -3.48 3.70
N GLY A 245 11.47 -4.20 4.74
CA GLY A 245 12.69 -3.88 5.49
C GLY A 245 13.99 -4.18 4.74
N PHE A 246 13.92 -4.84 3.58
CA PHE A 246 15.07 -5.18 2.76
C PHE A 246 14.94 -4.63 1.34
N THR A 247 16.07 -4.47 0.66
CA THR A 247 16.10 -4.32 -0.80
C THR A 247 15.49 -5.56 -1.47
N SER A 248 15.15 -5.43 -2.75
CA SER A 248 14.48 -6.49 -3.50
C SER A 248 15.29 -7.80 -3.50
N ARG A 249 14.56 -8.91 -3.60
CA ARG A 249 15.03 -10.30 -3.48
C ARG A 249 14.93 -11.06 -4.81
N LEU A 250 14.87 -10.33 -5.92
CA LEU A 250 14.81 -10.95 -7.25
C LEU A 250 16.12 -11.69 -7.55
N ALA A 251 16.03 -12.84 -8.22
CA ALA A 251 17.16 -13.75 -8.43
C ALA A 251 18.36 -13.13 -9.17
N ASN A 252 18.14 -12.05 -9.91
CA ASN A 252 19.19 -11.34 -10.67
C ASN A 252 19.71 -10.07 -9.97
N GLU A 253 19.26 -9.82 -8.74
CA GLU A 253 19.69 -8.67 -7.96
C GLU A 253 20.72 -9.04 -6.89
N PRO A 254 21.49 -8.06 -6.38
CA PRO A 254 22.40 -8.29 -5.25
C PRO A 254 21.68 -8.87 -4.04
N GLU A 255 22.44 -9.49 -3.14
CA GLU A 255 21.91 -10.00 -1.88
C GLU A 255 21.12 -8.93 -1.13
N ALA A 256 19.96 -9.34 -0.63
CA ALA A 256 19.02 -8.44 0.02
C ALA A 256 19.61 -7.86 1.30
N ARG A 257 19.77 -6.55 1.33
CA ARG A 257 20.31 -5.81 2.48
C ARG A 257 19.22 -4.97 3.12
N PRO A 258 19.33 -4.67 4.43
CA PRO A 258 18.39 -3.78 5.09
C PRO A 258 18.28 -2.45 4.35
N ILE A 259 17.05 -1.94 4.23
CA ILE A 259 16.81 -0.60 3.69
C ILE A 259 17.48 0.45 4.59
N ARG A 260 17.80 1.59 3.99
CA ARG A 260 18.32 2.76 4.70
C ARG A 260 17.38 3.93 4.48
N ASN A 261 17.53 4.98 5.28
CA ASN A 261 16.84 6.24 5.04
C ASN A 261 17.53 7.01 3.90
N ASP A 262 17.45 6.46 2.69
CA ASP A 262 17.97 7.02 1.43
C ASP A 262 16.86 7.01 0.36
N ASP A 263 17.13 7.56 -0.82
CA ASP A 263 16.12 7.66 -1.89
C ASP A 263 15.57 6.30 -2.36
N SER A 264 16.36 5.23 -2.20
CA SER A 264 15.96 3.87 -2.55
C SER A 264 15.08 3.23 -1.48
N GLY A 265 15.40 3.45 -0.20
CA GLY A 265 14.67 2.90 0.94
C GLY A 265 13.46 3.72 1.39
N ARG A 266 13.37 5.00 1.00
CA ARG A 266 12.34 5.94 1.46
C ARG A 266 10.92 5.41 1.33
N TYR A 267 10.56 4.88 0.16
CA TYR A 267 9.22 4.33 -0.07
C TYR A 267 8.91 3.14 0.84
N ASN A 268 9.88 2.26 1.04
CA ASN A 268 9.72 1.12 1.92
C ASN A 268 9.65 1.53 3.40
N MET A 269 10.42 2.54 3.81
CA MET A 269 10.34 3.12 5.16
C MET A 269 8.94 3.70 5.42
N MET A 270 8.40 4.46 4.47
CA MET A 270 7.04 5.00 4.57
C MET A 270 5.97 3.90 4.68
N ILE A 271 6.17 2.76 4.02
CA ILE A 271 5.28 1.59 4.16
C ILE A 271 5.37 1.01 5.58
N LEU A 272 6.58 0.84 6.11
CA LEU A 272 6.78 0.32 7.47
C LEU A 272 6.17 1.28 8.50
N ASP A 273 6.45 2.58 8.40
CA ASP A 273 5.89 3.61 9.29
C ASP A 273 4.36 3.60 9.24
N GLY A 274 3.77 3.53 8.04
CA GLY A 274 2.33 3.48 7.87
C GLY A 274 1.66 2.22 8.43
N LEU A 275 2.29 1.06 8.36
CA LEU A 275 1.67 -0.22 8.77
C LEU A 275 2.01 -0.65 10.19
N LEU A 276 3.07 -0.09 10.77
CA LEU A 276 3.58 -0.51 12.07
C LEU A 276 3.51 0.62 13.11
N LEU A 277 3.67 1.88 12.72
CA LEU A 277 3.77 2.99 13.67
C LEU A 277 2.53 3.88 13.69
N ASN A 278 2.01 4.27 12.52
CA ASN A 278 0.94 5.26 12.46
C ASN A 278 -0.38 4.72 13.07
N PRO A 279 -0.92 5.35 14.13
CA PRO A 279 -2.11 4.84 14.82
C PRO A 279 -3.36 4.68 13.94
N ALA A 280 -3.53 5.55 12.93
CA ALA A 280 -4.69 5.51 12.04
C ALA A 280 -4.66 4.32 11.06
N THR A 281 -3.49 3.74 10.83
CA THR A 281 -3.26 2.86 9.69
C THR A 281 -2.49 1.58 10.03
N ARG A 282 -1.88 1.51 11.22
CA ARG A 282 -1.17 0.35 11.74
C ARG A 282 -2.09 -0.87 11.83
N PHE A 283 -1.48 -2.06 11.86
CA PHE A 283 -2.25 -3.29 12.04
C PHE A 283 -3.05 -3.28 13.35
N GLU A 284 -4.25 -3.83 13.27
CA GLU A 284 -5.17 -3.94 14.41
C GLU A 284 -4.62 -4.89 15.48
N GLY A 285 -4.65 -4.45 16.74
CA GLY A 285 -4.15 -5.18 17.90
C GLY A 285 -2.64 -5.12 18.11
N LEU A 286 -1.92 -4.29 17.34
CA LEU A 286 -0.48 -4.11 17.50
C LEU A 286 -0.12 -3.40 18.81
N GLU A 287 -0.97 -2.50 19.31
CA GLU A 287 -0.75 -1.77 20.57
C GLU A 287 -0.95 -2.66 21.80
N GLU A 288 -2.04 -3.44 21.81
CA GLU A 288 -2.28 -4.47 22.82
C GLU A 288 -1.14 -5.51 22.84
N TRP A 289 -0.61 -5.83 21.66
CA TRP A 289 0.55 -6.70 21.52
C TRP A 289 1.83 -6.11 22.12
N LEU A 290 2.06 -4.80 21.94
CA LEU A 290 3.20 -4.11 22.53
C LEU A 290 3.07 -3.98 24.05
N ASN A 291 1.88 -3.62 24.55
CA ASN A 291 1.63 -3.37 25.97
C ASN A 291 1.56 -4.66 26.79
N GLY A 292 1.06 -5.78 26.23
CA GLY A 292 1.00 -7.07 26.91
C GLY A 292 2.36 -7.73 27.17
N MET A 293 3.44 -7.20 26.58
CA MET A 293 4.81 -7.68 26.84
C MET A 293 5.41 -7.10 28.13
N ASP A 294 4.92 -5.96 28.61
CA ASP A 294 5.41 -5.36 29.86
C ASP A 294 4.80 -6.05 31.10
N THR A 295 3.68 -6.76 30.94
CA THR A 295 2.98 -7.46 32.03
C THR A 295 3.37 -8.93 32.20
N GLU A 296 4.16 -9.53 31.30
CA GLU A 296 4.66 -10.91 31.45
C GLU A 296 5.97 -11.00 32.30
N HIS A 297 6.38 -9.89 32.94
CA HIS A 297 7.59 -9.80 33.77
C HIS A 297 7.36 -9.36 35.24
N GLU A 298 6.13 -9.45 35.73
CA GLU A 298 5.83 -9.50 37.18
C GLU A 298 5.33 -10.90 37.58
#